data_AF-A0A7C3QVB5-F1
#
_entry.id   AF-A0A7C3QVB5-F1
#
_cell.length_a   1.000
_cell.length_b   1.000
_cell.length_c   1.000
_cell.angle_alpha   90.00
_cell.angle_beta   90.00
_cell.angle_gamma   90.00
#
_symmetry.space_group_name_H-M   'P 1'
#
loop_
_entity.id
_entity.type
_entity.pdbx_description
1 polymer ?
#
loop_
_entity_poly.entity_id
_entity_poly.type
_entity_poly.pdbx_seq_one_letter_code
_entity_poly.pdbx_strand_id
1 'polypeptide(L)'
;EIFMGDTGSLMLGGIIGLLAIIVKQELSLIIMGGIFFIEAFSVIIQVISFKTRGKRVFLMTPIHHHFELKGIPEPKVTVRFWILGIIFALFTLVTLKIR
;
A
#
# COMPACT_ATOMS: atom_id res chain seq x y z
N GLU A 1 23.72 -2.23 -4.91
CA GLU A 1 22.44 -1.61 -4.50
C GLU A 1 22.17 -1.94 -3.04
N ILE A 2 21.51 -1.05 -2.32
CA ILE A 2 21.19 -1.23 -0.89
C ILE A 2 19.68 -1.46 -0.77
N PHE A 3 19.29 -2.56 -0.14
CA PHE A 3 17.90 -2.85 0.19
C PHE A 3 17.55 -2.28 1.56
N MET A 4 16.32 -1.82 1.71
CA MET A 4 15.84 -1.24 2.97
C MET A 4 15.76 -2.27 4.11
N GLY A 5 15.39 -3.51 3.77
CA GLY A 5 15.23 -4.61 4.73
C GLY A 5 14.09 -4.41 5.74
N ASP A 6 13.97 -5.37 6.67
CA ASP A 6 12.94 -5.36 7.70
C ASP A 6 13.15 -4.24 8.72
N THR A 7 14.40 -3.91 9.02
CA THR A 7 14.75 -2.82 9.94
C THR A 7 14.19 -1.48 9.46
N GLY A 8 14.31 -1.16 8.16
CA GLY A 8 13.76 0.07 7.62
C GLY A 8 12.24 0.02 7.48
N SER A 9 11.68 -1.07 6.95
CA SER A 9 10.24 -1.18 6.66
C SER A 9 9.37 -1.17 7.90
N LEU A 10 9.72 -1.96 8.92
CA LEU A 10 8.97 -2.00 10.17
C LEU A 10 9.10 -0.68 10.95
N MET A 11 10.29 -0.08 10.97
CA MET A 11 10.51 1.21 11.62
C MET A 11 9.68 2.32 10.97
N LEU A 12 9.72 2.45 9.64
CA LEU A 12 8.95 3.49 8.93
C LEU A 12 7.44 3.31 9.11
N GLY A 13 6.95 2.07 8.98
CA GLY A 13 5.53 1.76 9.23
C GLY A 13 5.10 2.09 10.66
N GLY A 14 5.93 1.73 11.65
CA GLY A 14 5.69 2.00 13.06
C GLY A 14 5.66 3.50 13.37
N ILE A 15 6.62 4.28 12.86
CA ILE A 15 6.67 5.74 13.06
C ILE A 15 5.45 6.42 12.44
N ILE A 16 5.08 6.06 11.20
CA ILE A 16 3.92 6.65 10.52
C ILE A 16 2.64 6.33 11.30
N GLY A 17 2.48 5.09 11.77
CA GLY A 17 1.34 4.68 12.60
C GLY A 17 1.28 5.44 13.93
N LEU A 18 2.42 5.58 14.62
CA LEU A 18 2.52 6.31 15.87
C LEU A 18 2.15 7.79 15.70
N LEU A 19 2.66 8.43 14.64
CA LEU A 19 2.35 9.83 14.34
C LEU A 19 0.85 10.04 14.07
N ALA A 20 0.20 9.11 13.36
CA ALA A 20 -1.23 9.19 13.12
C ALA A 20 -2.05 9.15 14.42
N ILE A 21 -1.63 8.34 15.39
CA ILE A 21 -2.27 8.26 16.72
C ILE A 21 -2.02 9.55 17.53
N ILE A 22 -0.78 10.04 17.58
CA ILE A 22 -0.42 11.25 18.34
C ILE A 22 -1.20 12.47 17.84
N VAL A 23 -1.36 12.59 16.51
CA VAL A 23 -2.09 13.70 15.87
C VAL A 23 -3.61 13.46 15.88
N LYS A 24 -4.10 12.31 16.37
CA LYS A 24 -5.53 11.90 16.37
C LYS A 24 -6.15 11.91 14.97
N GLN A 25 -5.36 11.45 13.99
CA GLN A 25 -5.69 11.41 12.58
C GLN A 25 -5.57 9.97 12.05
N GLU A 26 -6.11 9.02 12.79
CA GLU A 26 -6.01 7.58 12.51
C GLU A 26 -6.76 7.21 11.22
N LEU A 27 -7.94 7.79 11.01
CA LEU A 27 -8.73 7.53 9.79
C LEU A 27 -8.05 8.13 8.54
N SER A 28 -7.38 9.27 8.70
CA SER A 28 -6.64 9.93 7.63
C SER A 28 -5.45 9.10 7.15
N LEU A 29 -4.87 8.27 8.04
CA LEU A 29 -3.80 7.34 7.68
C LEU A 29 -4.27 6.27 6.68
N ILE A 30 -5.53 5.82 6.77
CA ILE A 30 -6.08 4.82 5.84
C ILE A 30 -6.08 5.38 4.41
N ILE A 31 -6.46 6.64 4.27
CA ILE A 31 -6.50 7.32 2.98
C ILE A 31 -5.07 7.62 2.49
N MET A 32 -4.25 8.25 3.34
CA MET A 32 -2.88 8.64 2.99
C MET A 32 -2.01 7.43 2.62
N GLY A 33 -2.13 6.36 3.40
CA GLY A 33 -1.44 5.09 3.19
C GLY A 33 -2.15 4.17 2.19
N GLY A 34 -3.08 4.67 1.37
CA GLY A 34 -3.98 3.86 0.55
C GLY A 34 -3.28 2.78 -0.28
N ILE A 35 -2.07 3.04 -0.80
CA ILE A 35 -1.28 2.03 -1.52
C ILE A 35 -0.85 0.88 -0.61
N PHE A 36 -0.36 1.19 0.60
CA PHE A 36 0.03 0.16 1.58
C PHE A 36 -1.18 -0.71 1.96
N PHE A 37 -2.36 -0.10 2.10
CA PHE A 37 -3.60 -0.84 2.32
C PHE A 37 -3.96 -1.71 1.13
N ILE A 38 -3.94 -1.19 -0.10
CA ILE A 38 -4.23 -1.97 -1.31
C ILE A 38 -3.29 -3.17 -1.42
N GLU A 39 -2.00 -2.98 -1.15
CA GLU A 39 -1.00 -4.05 -1.14
C GLU A 39 -1.34 -5.13 -0.11
N ALA A 40 -1.58 -4.74 1.14
CA ALA A 40 -1.94 -5.68 2.21
C ALA A 40 -3.27 -6.40 1.91
N PHE A 41 -4.29 -5.68 1.44
CA PHE A 41 -5.59 -6.26 1.08
C PHE A 41 -5.48 -7.21 -0.10
N SER A 42 -4.60 -6.95 -1.08
CA SER A 42 -4.37 -7.87 -2.18
C SER A 42 -3.93 -9.25 -1.66
N VAL A 43 -2.99 -9.28 -0.70
CA VAL A 43 -2.51 -10.51 -0.07
C VAL A 43 -3.62 -11.19 0.72
N ILE A 44 -4.37 -10.43 1.53
CA ILE A 44 -5.50 -10.97 2.32
C ILE A 44 -6.52 -11.65 1.40
N ILE A 45 -6.96 -10.96 0.34
CA ILE A 45 -7.93 -11.47 -0.64
C ILE A 45 -7.39 -12.74 -1.31
N GLN A 46 -6.13 -12.72 -1.74
CA GLN A 46 -5.49 -13.85 -2.40
C GLN A 46 -5.40 -15.07 -1.48
N VAL A 47 -4.95 -14.89 -0.23
CA VAL A 47 -4.84 -15.97 0.76
C VAL A 47 -6.21 -16.55 1.08
N ILE A 48 -7.23 -15.70 1.29
CA ILE A 48 -8.60 -16.16 1.55
C ILE A 48 -9.14 -16.96 0.36
N SER A 49 -8.97 -16.46 -0.87
CA SER A 49 -9.45 -17.15 -2.08
C SER A 49 -8.73 -18.49 -2.29
N PHE A 50 -7.42 -18.53 -2.06
CA PHE A 50 -6.65 -19.77 -2.21
C PHE A 50 -7.03 -20.80 -1.15
N LYS A 51 -7.23 -20.38 0.11
CA LYS A 51 -7.65 -21.29 1.20
C LYS A 51 -9.08 -21.81 1.05
N THR A 52 -10.00 -21.00 0.52
CA THR A 52 -11.43 -21.36 0.44
C THR A 52 -11.82 -22.00 -0.89
N ARG A 53 -11.24 -21.54 -2.01
CA ARG A 53 -11.63 -21.97 -3.37
C ARG A 53 -10.50 -22.65 -4.14
N GLY A 54 -9.27 -22.64 -3.63
CA GLY A 54 -8.08 -23.14 -4.35
C GLY A 54 -7.71 -22.31 -5.59
N LYS A 55 -8.34 -21.13 -5.78
CA LYS A 55 -8.16 -20.30 -6.97
C LYS A 55 -7.46 -18.99 -6.62
N ARG A 56 -6.53 -18.58 -7.49
CA ARG A 56 -5.85 -17.28 -7.41
C ARG A 56 -6.74 -16.19 -8.00
N VAL A 57 -6.83 -15.04 -7.32
CA VAL A 57 -7.55 -13.83 -7.80
C VAL A 57 -6.60 -12.96 -8.63
N PHE A 58 -5.40 -12.74 -8.11
CA PHE A 58 -4.30 -12.07 -8.80
C PHE A 58 -3.28 -13.10 -9.28
N LEU A 59 -2.58 -12.79 -10.37
CA LEU A 59 -1.46 -13.59 -10.88
C LEU A 59 -0.41 -13.88 -9.78
N MET A 60 -0.08 -12.85 -9.00
CA MET A 60 0.79 -12.90 -7.82
C MET A 60 0.39 -11.77 -6.87
N THR A 61 0.68 -11.95 -5.58
CA THR A 61 0.55 -10.91 -4.56
C THR A 61 1.87 -10.76 -3.80
N PRO A 62 2.26 -9.55 -3.38
CA PRO A 62 1.47 -8.31 -3.39
C PRO A 62 1.20 -7.72 -4.80
N ILE A 63 0.30 -6.74 -4.93
CA ILE A 63 -0.32 -6.35 -6.20
C ILE A 63 0.67 -5.76 -7.22
N HIS A 64 1.82 -5.21 -6.79
CA HIS A 64 2.86 -4.78 -7.73
C HIS A 64 3.37 -5.94 -8.61
N HIS A 65 3.58 -7.13 -8.04
CA HIS A 65 3.97 -8.31 -8.81
C HIS A 65 2.89 -8.78 -9.79
N HIS A 66 1.62 -8.51 -9.50
CA HIS A 66 0.54 -8.75 -10.48
C HIS A 66 0.74 -7.92 -11.75
N PHE A 67 1.21 -6.68 -11.62
CA PHE A 67 1.49 -5.80 -12.74
C PHE A 67 2.78 -6.17 -13.47
N GLU A 68 3.81 -6.60 -12.75
CA GLU A 68 5.05 -7.11 -13.35
C GLU A 68 4.81 -8.34 -14.21
N LEU A 69 4.02 -9.31 -13.70
CA LEU A 69 3.65 -10.51 -14.46
C LEU A 69 2.73 -10.20 -15.66
N LYS A 70 2.07 -9.05 -15.69
CA LYS A 70 1.37 -8.53 -16.87
C LYS A 70 2.32 -7.88 -17.90
N GLY A 71 3.62 -7.91 -17.66
CA GLY A 71 4.65 -7.36 -18.55
C GLY A 71 4.93 -5.87 -18.33
N ILE A 72 4.50 -5.28 -17.21
CA ILE A 72 4.85 -3.89 -16.89
C ILE A 72 6.23 -3.88 -16.21
N PRO A 73 7.23 -3.14 -16.74
CA PRO A 73 8.54 -3.07 -16.11
C PRO A 73 8.46 -2.51 -14.69
N GLU A 74 9.24 -3.06 -13.77
CA GLU A 74 9.28 -2.68 -12.34
C GLU A 74 9.42 -1.16 -12.13
N PRO A 75 10.34 -0.41 -12.79
CA PRO A 75 10.42 1.03 -12.61
C PRO A 75 9.13 1.77 -12.97
N LYS A 76 8.39 1.26 -13.97
CA LYS A 76 7.12 1.83 -14.42
C LYS A 76 6.00 1.56 -13.42
N VAL A 77 6.02 0.42 -12.73
CA VAL A 77 5.09 0.13 -11.63
C VAL A 77 5.37 1.08 -10.46
N THR A 78 6.63 1.22 -10.05
CA THR A 78 7.06 2.11 -8.96
C THR A 78 6.65 3.56 -9.20
N VAL A 79 6.90 4.10 -10.39
CA VAL A 79 6.51 5.48 -10.73
C VAL A 79 4.98 5.67 -10.70
N ARG A 80 4.21 4.68 -11.19
CA ARG A 80 2.73 4.75 -11.12
C ARG A 80 2.22 4.72 -9.68
N PHE A 81 2.87 3.94 -8.83
CA PHE A 81 2.54 3.89 -7.41
C PHE A 81 2.87 5.22 -6.73
N TRP A 82 3.99 5.87 -7.07
CA TRP A 82 4.26 7.21 -6.56
C TRP A 82 3.20 8.23 -6.97
N ILE A 83 2.75 8.20 -8.23
CA ILE A 83 1.67 9.08 -8.70
C ILE A 83 0.39 8.85 -7.89
N LEU A 84 -0.02 7.59 -7.70
CA LEU A 84 -1.18 7.25 -6.86
C LEU A 84 -0.99 7.70 -5.40
N GLY A 85 0.23 7.60 -4.87
CA GLY A 85 0.57 8.00 -3.51
C GLY A 85 0.42 9.51 -3.32
N ILE A 86 0.87 10.30 -4.30
CA ILE A 86 0.69 11.75 -4.32
C ILE A 86 -0.81 12.09 -4.38
N ILE A 87 -1.59 11.40 -5.21
CA ILE A 87 -3.04 11.61 -5.29
C ILE A 87 -3.71 11.33 -3.95
N PHE A 88 -3.39 10.20 -3.30
CA PHE A 88 -3.93 9.89 -1.97
C PHE A 88 -3.52 10.93 -0.93
N ALA A 89 -2.26 11.38 -0.93
CA ALA A 89 -1.79 12.42 -0.02
C ALA A 89 -2.57 13.73 -0.20
N LEU A 90 -2.78 14.18 -1.46
CA LEU A 90 -3.58 15.36 -1.75
C LEU A 90 -5.03 15.19 -1.31
N PHE A 91 -5.63 14.02 -1.55
CA PHE A 91 -7.00 13.73 -1.14
C PHE A 91 -7.15 13.75 0.40
N THR A 92 -6.17 13.22 1.14
CA THR A 92 -6.12 13.34 2.60
C THR A 92 -6.07 14.81 3.04
N LEU A 93 -5.24 15.64 2.42
CA LEU A 93 -5.14 17.06 2.77
C LEU A 93 -6.45 17.82 2.54
N VAL A 94 -7.16 17.53 1.44
CA VAL A 94 -8.49 18.12 1.18
C VAL A 94 -9.50 17.67 2.25
N THR A 95 -9.47 16.39 2.62
CA THR A 95 -10.37 15.82 3.65
C THR A 95 -10.15 16.48 5.02
N LEU A 96 -8.90 16.81 5.37
CA LEU A 96 -8.59 17.53 6.60
C LEU A 96 -9.18 18.94 6.65
N LYS A 97 -9.28 19.62 5.50
CA LYS A 97 -9.80 21.01 5.40
C LYS A 97 -11.33 21.09 5.52
N ILE A 98 -12.03 19.96 5.37
CA ILE A 98 -13.49 19.88 5.47
C ILE A 98 -13.96 19.74 6.94
N ARG A 99 -13.02 19.58 7.88
CA ARG A 99 -13.26 19.46 9.31
C ARG A 99 -12.90 20.76 10.04
#